data_AF-A0A9D9MA94-F1
#
_entry.id   AF-A0A9D9MA94-F1
#
_cell.length_a   1.000
_cell.length_b   1.000
_cell.length_c   1.000
_cell.angle_alpha   90.00
_cell.angle_beta   90.00
_cell.angle_gamma   90.00
#
_symmetry.space_group_name_H-M   'P 1'
#
loop_
_entity.id
_entity.type
_entity.pdbx_description
1 polymer ?
#
loop_
_entity_poly.entity_id
_entity_poly.type
_entity_poly.pdbx_seq_one_letter_code
_entity_poly.pdbx_strand_id
1 'polypeptide(L)'
;MIVGKTKRRLERFRLTLRGKLVLALSAIAAILLISSIISILEYKRMSTYVSSLIADNINNINVAQKMAEAANDYNLDILAVVGDDKLNKLPDFNREAFLARCDSLRGTLSAMSLQPLADSVVYSYSAYMLTSLELPDVLLSDFIDTRTWYFDRLQPRYNRLRDDIDAMSSAIYNDLKRNSATFDRGFYRSIIPGLVAVGVGLLLVLMLLFFMMVYYVNPLYKMLSNLNNYRSFNKKYTYTFEGDDQLSELNEGIAEITNENQQLRKRISILRSGNERQGDQ
;
A
#
# COMPACT_ATOMS: atom_id res chain seq x y z
N MET A 1 -19.34 -48.05 -0.14
CA MET A 1 -20.25 -47.89 -1.30
C MET A 1 -20.53 -46.42 -1.69
N ILE A 2 -20.30 -45.43 -0.82
CA ILE A 2 -20.63 -44.01 -1.08
C ILE A 2 -19.52 -43.27 -1.87
N VAL A 3 -18.25 -43.63 -1.67
CA VAL A 3 -17.07 -43.00 -2.33
C VAL A 3 -17.01 -43.27 -3.85
N GLY A 4 -17.55 -44.41 -4.32
CA GLY A 4 -17.61 -44.72 -5.76
C GLY A 4 -18.68 -43.94 -6.53
N LYS A 5 -19.74 -43.46 -5.86
CA LYS A 5 -20.83 -42.68 -6.48
C LYS A 5 -20.45 -41.22 -6.70
N THR A 6 -19.63 -40.64 -5.82
CA THR A 6 -19.12 -39.27 -5.96
C THR A 6 -18.06 -39.17 -7.06
N LYS A 7 -17.17 -40.17 -7.19
CA LYS A 7 -16.17 -40.21 -8.26
C LYS A 7 -16.80 -40.28 -9.67
N ARG A 8 -17.85 -41.10 -9.84
CA ARG A 8 -18.64 -41.21 -11.09
C ARG A 8 -19.52 -39.97 -11.40
N ARG A 9 -19.77 -39.09 -10.42
CA ARG A 9 -20.49 -37.81 -10.66
C ARG A 9 -19.55 -36.72 -11.17
N LEU A 10 -18.27 -36.74 -10.79
CA LEU A 10 -17.27 -35.80 -11.28
C LEU A 10 -16.91 -36.07 -12.75
N GLU A 11 -16.79 -37.34 -13.17
CA GLU A 11 -16.44 -37.73 -14.55
C GLU A 11 -17.51 -37.35 -15.60
N ARG A 12 -18.71 -36.94 -15.18
CA ARG A 12 -19.80 -36.51 -16.09
C ARG A 12 -20.10 -35.02 -16.07
N PHE A 13 -19.32 -34.22 -15.33
CA PHE A 13 -19.49 -32.78 -15.30
C PHE A 13 -18.81 -32.13 -16.53
N ARG A 14 -19.49 -32.16 -17.68
CA ARG A 14 -19.06 -31.38 -18.85
C ARG A 14 -19.44 -29.92 -18.62
N LEU A 15 -18.43 -29.05 -18.65
CA LEU A 15 -18.64 -27.62 -18.51
C LEU A 15 -19.19 -27.04 -19.80
N THR A 16 -20.27 -26.28 -19.70
CA THR A 16 -20.81 -25.52 -20.83
C THR A 16 -19.81 -24.44 -21.26
N LEU A 17 -19.85 -24.02 -22.53
CA LEU A 17 -19.07 -22.90 -23.06
C LEU A 17 -19.20 -21.65 -22.16
N ARG A 18 -20.44 -21.33 -21.77
CA ARG A 18 -20.73 -20.23 -20.85
C ARG A 18 -20.08 -20.46 -19.48
N GLY A 19 -20.14 -21.68 -18.95
CA GLY A 19 -19.50 -22.05 -17.69
C GLY A 19 -17.98 -21.88 -17.72
N LYS A 20 -17.32 -22.37 -18.79
CA LYS A 20 -15.87 -22.21 -18.99
C LYS A 20 -15.46 -20.73 -19.02
N LEU A 21 -16.19 -19.91 -19.77
CA LEU A 21 -15.91 -18.48 -19.93
C LEU A 21 -16.18 -17.69 -18.65
N VAL A 22 -17.31 -17.94 -17.98
CA VAL A 22 -17.66 -17.28 -16.71
C VAL A 22 -16.66 -17.65 -15.61
N LEU A 23 -16.21 -18.91 -15.54
CA LEU A 23 -15.17 -19.32 -14.58
C LEU A 23 -13.83 -18.63 -14.84
N ALA A 24 -13.41 -18.54 -16.10
CA ALA A 24 -12.16 -17.87 -16.44
C ALA A 24 -12.20 -16.37 -16.09
N LEU A 25 -13.28 -15.67 -16.46
CA LEU A 25 -13.44 -14.25 -16.14
C LEU A 25 -13.61 -14.02 -14.63
N SER A 26 -14.37 -14.86 -13.94
CA SER A 26 -14.57 -14.73 -12.48
C SER A 26 -13.28 -14.99 -11.71
N ALA A 27 -12.46 -15.94 -12.16
CA ALA A 27 -11.14 -16.19 -11.57
C ALA A 27 -10.23 -14.97 -11.70
N ILE A 28 -10.17 -14.34 -12.89
CA ILE A 28 -9.39 -13.11 -13.11
C ILE A 28 -9.93 -11.97 -12.22
N ALA A 29 -11.26 -11.77 -12.21
CA ALA A 29 -11.89 -10.74 -11.40
C ALA A 29 -11.63 -10.95 -9.89
N ALA A 30 -11.69 -12.18 -9.40
CA ALA A 30 -11.43 -12.52 -8.01
C ALA A 30 -9.97 -12.23 -7.61
N ILE A 31 -9.00 -12.62 -8.44
CA ILE A 31 -7.58 -12.35 -8.20
C ILE A 31 -7.31 -10.84 -8.13
N LEU A 32 -7.85 -10.09 -9.09
CA LEU A 32 -7.70 -8.63 -9.12
C LEU A 32 -8.36 -7.95 -7.92
N LEU A 33 -9.54 -8.42 -7.51
CA LEU A 33 -10.24 -7.90 -6.33
C LEU A 33 -9.47 -8.15 -5.04
N ILE A 34 -9.04 -9.39 -4.81
CA ILE A 34 -8.28 -9.76 -3.61
C ILE A 34 -7.00 -8.93 -3.53
N SER A 35 -6.27 -8.82 -4.65
CA SER A 35 -5.07 -8.00 -4.64
C SER A 35 -5.34 -6.52 -4.42
N SER A 36 -6.42 -5.98 -4.98
CA SER A 36 -6.79 -4.57 -4.78
C SER A 36 -7.11 -4.30 -3.31
N ILE A 37 -7.84 -5.21 -2.66
CA ILE A 37 -8.14 -5.13 -1.23
C ILE A 37 -6.86 -5.17 -0.40
N ILE A 38 -5.95 -6.11 -0.68
CA ILE A 38 -4.67 -6.24 0.05
C ILE A 38 -3.86 -4.94 -0.10
N SER A 39 -3.71 -4.44 -1.33
CA SER A 39 -2.95 -3.22 -1.58
C SER A 39 -3.54 -2.00 -0.86
N ILE A 40 -4.87 -1.85 -0.83
CA ILE A 40 -5.53 -0.76 -0.09
C ILE A 40 -5.30 -0.89 1.42
N LEU A 41 -5.36 -2.11 1.97
CA LEU A 41 -5.15 -2.33 3.40
C LEU A 41 -3.70 -2.06 3.81
N GLU A 42 -2.73 -2.50 3.01
CA GLU A 42 -1.31 -2.22 3.25
C GLU A 42 -1.01 -0.72 3.11
N TYR A 43 -1.57 -0.05 2.10
CA TYR A 43 -1.44 1.39 1.94
C TYR A 43 -2.01 2.16 3.13
N LYS A 44 -3.22 1.81 3.59
CA LYS A 44 -3.85 2.48 4.74
C LYS A 44 -3.03 2.33 6.02
N ARG A 45 -2.59 1.11 6.34
CA ARG A 45 -1.75 0.85 7.52
C ARG A 45 -0.49 1.68 7.50
N MET A 46 0.15 1.75 6.34
CA MET A 46 1.36 2.53 6.18
C MET A 46 1.09 4.04 6.26
N SER A 47 0.09 4.54 5.55
CA SER A 47 -0.25 5.97 5.53
C SER A 47 -0.58 6.48 6.94
N THR A 48 -1.34 5.72 7.74
CA THR A 48 -1.64 6.09 9.12
C THR A 48 -0.38 6.11 9.98
N TYR A 49 0.46 5.08 9.89
CA TYR A 49 1.73 5.01 10.61
C TYR A 49 2.66 6.19 10.30
N VAL A 50 2.71 6.61 9.04
CA VAL A 50 3.55 7.71 8.58
C VAL A 50 3.02 9.06 9.04
N SER A 51 1.72 9.26 8.91
CA SER A 51 1.09 10.51 9.31
C SER A 51 1.25 10.76 10.81
N SER A 52 1.12 9.73 11.65
CA SER A 52 1.31 9.88 13.10
C SER A 52 2.79 10.11 13.43
N LEU A 53 3.70 9.32 12.85
CA LEU A 53 5.13 9.42 13.17
C LEU A 53 5.74 10.77 12.78
N ILE A 54 5.37 11.30 11.61
CA ILE A 54 5.83 12.62 11.17
C ILE A 54 5.21 13.72 12.03
N ALA A 55 3.91 13.65 12.32
CA ALA A 55 3.23 14.65 13.15
C ALA A 55 3.81 14.69 14.58
N ASP A 56 4.01 13.52 15.19
CA ASP A 56 4.58 13.39 16.53
C ASP A 56 6.02 13.93 16.56
N ASN A 57 6.86 13.54 15.60
CA ASN A 57 8.25 14.00 15.55
C ASN A 57 8.38 15.50 15.27
N ILE A 58 7.54 16.08 14.39
CA ILE A 58 7.50 17.54 14.16
C ILE A 58 7.09 18.26 15.44
N ASN A 59 6.06 17.76 16.14
CA ASN A 59 5.63 18.32 17.40
C ASN A 59 6.77 18.27 18.43
N ASN A 60 7.47 17.15 18.53
CA ASN A 60 8.58 16.98 19.48
C ASN A 60 9.76 17.92 19.19
N ILE A 61 10.12 18.11 17.91
CA ILE A 61 11.14 19.09 17.53
C ILE A 61 10.72 20.50 17.96
N ASN A 62 9.46 20.88 17.73
CA ASN A 62 8.92 22.17 18.14
C ASN A 62 8.95 22.34 19.67
N VAL A 63 8.61 21.30 20.43
CA VAL A 63 8.69 21.35 21.91
C VAL A 63 10.14 21.49 22.38
N ALA A 64 11.08 20.73 21.81
CA ALA A 64 12.50 20.84 22.14
C ALA A 64 13.07 22.23 21.82
N GLN A 65 12.68 22.80 20.67
CA GLN A 65 13.05 24.17 20.29
C GLN A 65 12.50 25.20 21.29
N LYS A 66 11.22 25.12 21.66
CA LYS A 66 10.62 26.00 22.67
C LYS A 66 11.27 25.89 24.04
N MET A 67 11.83 24.74 24.38
CA MET A 67 12.62 24.57 25.60
C MET A 67 13.97 25.26 25.50
N ALA A 68 14.68 25.12 24.37
CA ALA A 68 15.93 25.83 24.12
C ALA A 68 15.73 27.36 24.16
N GLU A 69 14.67 27.86 23.52
CA GLU A 69 14.26 29.26 23.52
C GLU A 69 13.99 29.76 24.94
N ALA A 70 13.15 29.06 25.71
CA ALA A 70 12.85 29.45 27.10
C ALA A 70 14.10 29.47 28.00
N ALA A 71 14.99 28.48 27.87
CA ALA A 71 16.24 28.44 28.63
C ALA A 71 17.15 29.62 28.24
N ASN A 72 17.19 29.97 26.96
CA ASN A 72 17.95 31.11 26.44
C ASN A 72 17.37 32.44 26.91
N ASP A 73 16.05 32.62 26.85
CA ASP A 73 15.36 33.82 27.31
C ASP A 73 15.61 34.06 28.80
N TYR A 74 15.49 33.02 29.63
CA TYR A 74 15.85 33.10 31.06
C TYR A 74 17.30 33.54 31.28
N ASN A 75 18.24 33.03 30.48
CA ASN A 75 19.64 33.39 30.61
C ASN A 75 19.91 34.84 30.16
N LEU A 76 19.24 35.30 29.10
CA LEU A 76 19.32 36.68 28.62
C LEU A 76 18.69 37.68 29.60
N ASP A 77 17.56 37.34 30.21
CA ASP A 77 16.91 38.16 31.22
C ASP A 77 17.82 38.32 32.46
N ILE A 78 18.45 37.24 32.92
CA ILE A 78 19.44 37.31 34.01
C ILE A 78 20.63 38.18 33.59
N LEU A 79 21.16 37.98 32.38
CA LEU A 79 22.30 38.75 31.87
C LEU A 79 21.98 40.26 31.75
N ALA A 80 20.75 40.62 31.38
CA ALA A 80 20.30 42.00 31.32
C ALA A 80 20.33 42.66 32.71
N VAL A 81 19.87 41.94 33.74
CA VAL A 81 19.92 42.41 35.14
C VAL A 81 21.36 42.51 35.65
N VAL A 82 22.24 41.58 35.28
CA VAL A 82 23.68 41.60 35.63
C VAL A 82 24.43 42.75 34.92
N GLY A 83 23.95 43.16 33.75
CA GLY A 83 24.62 44.14 32.89
C GLY A 83 24.21 45.60 33.10
N ASP A 84 23.02 45.85 33.66
CA ASP A 84 22.47 47.19 33.87
C ASP A 84 21.86 47.33 35.28
N ASP A 85 22.55 48.08 36.15
CA ASP A 85 22.17 48.32 37.55
C ASP A 85 20.80 49.03 37.72
N LYS A 86 20.14 49.45 36.64
CA LYS A 86 18.85 50.18 36.67
C LYS A 86 17.63 49.28 36.40
N LEU A 87 17.83 48.03 36.01
CA LEU A 87 16.76 47.09 35.69
C LEU A 87 16.20 46.44 36.97
N ASN A 88 15.17 47.06 37.55
CA ASN A 88 14.51 46.59 38.78
C ASN A 88 13.56 45.39 38.60
N LYS A 89 13.53 44.73 37.44
CA LYS A 89 12.62 43.61 37.19
C LYS A 89 13.41 42.30 37.17
N LEU A 90 13.21 41.49 38.22
CA LEU A 90 13.71 40.13 38.25
C LEU A 90 13.08 39.29 37.12
N PRO A 91 13.84 38.34 36.54
CA PRO A 91 13.31 37.42 35.54
C PRO A 91 12.14 36.60 36.10
N ASP A 92 11.10 36.40 35.29
CA ASP A 92 9.98 35.54 35.64
C ASP A 92 10.19 34.14 35.04
N PHE A 93 10.55 33.19 35.89
CA PHE A 93 10.79 31.82 35.47
C PHE A 93 9.50 31.02 35.47
N ASN A 94 8.94 30.76 34.28
CA ASN A 94 7.81 29.85 34.12
C ASN A 94 8.27 28.38 34.19
N ARG A 95 8.53 27.93 35.42
CA ARG A 95 9.06 26.59 35.70
C ARG A 95 8.08 25.48 35.37
N GLU A 96 6.80 25.71 35.65
CA GLU A 96 5.73 24.75 35.40
C GLU A 96 5.59 24.48 33.90
N ALA A 97 5.60 25.52 33.06
CA ALA A 97 5.52 25.35 31.61
C ALA A 97 6.75 24.62 31.04
N PHE A 98 7.94 24.86 31.58
CA PHE A 98 9.15 24.14 31.12
C PHE A 98 9.08 22.65 31.48
N LEU A 99 8.73 22.32 32.72
CA LEU A 99 8.61 20.93 33.16
C LEU A 99 7.48 20.19 32.42
N ALA A 100 6.35 20.85 32.17
CA ALA A 100 5.27 20.28 31.36
C ALA A 100 5.73 19.94 29.93
N ARG A 101 6.61 20.76 29.33
CA ARG A 101 7.23 20.47 28.02
C ARG A 101 8.17 19.25 28.10
N CYS A 102 9.02 19.16 29.12
CA CYS A 102 9.84 17.96 29.37
C CYS A 102 8.98 16.70 29.50
N ASP A 103 7.92 16.74 30.31
CA ASP A 103 7.05 15.59 30.54
C ASP A 103 6.31 15.18 29.27
N SER A 104 5.90 16.15 28.42
CA SER A 104 5.30 15.85 27.12
C SER A 104 6.26 15.11 26.18
N LEU A 105 7.56 15.45 26.20
CA LEU A 105 8.59 14.77 25.41
C LEU A 105 8.96 13.41 26.00
N ARG A 106 8.88 13.25 27.33
CA ARG A 106 9.27 12.03 28.04
C ARG A 106 8.52 10.81 27.54
N GLY A 107 7.21 10.95 27.31
CA GLY A 107 6.38 9.86 26.78
C GLY A 107 6.85 9.37 25.39
N THR A 108 7.20 10.29 24.50
CA THR A 108 7.73 9.92 23.18
C THR A 108 9.15 9.36 23.27
N LEU A 109 10.00 9.96 24.10
CA LEU A 109 11.38 9.50 24.31
C LEU A 109 11.42 8.10 24.92
N SER A 110 10.47 7.74 25.79
CA SER A 110 10.31 6.36 26.28
C SER A 110 10.03 5.38 25.13
N ALA A 111 9.15 5.74 24.18
CA ALA A 111 8.86 4.91 23.01
C ALA A 111 10.07 4.75 22.07
N MET A 112 10.95 5.75 22.03
CA MET A 112 12.20 5.73 21.25
C MET A 112 13.40 5.14 22.01
N SER A 113 13.23 4.67 23.26
CA SER A 113 14.33 4.26 24.16
C SER A 113 15.37 5.37 24.46
N LEU A 114 14.96 6.63 24.33
CA LEU A 114 15.77 7.85 24.54
C LEU A 114 15.46 8.55 25.88
N GLN A 115 14.76 7.87 26.79
CA GLN A 115 14.38 8.39 28.10
C GLN A 115 15.54 9.00 28.92
N PRO A 116 16.78 8.47 28.88
CA PRO A 116 17.91 9.09 29.57
C PRO A 116 18.19 10.54 29.15
N LEU A 117 17.88 10.93 27.91
CA LEU A 117 18.07 12.30 27.43
C LEU A 117 17.07 13.27 28.07
N ALA A 118 15.81 12.84 28.25
CA ALA A 118 14.83 13.63 29.01
C ALA A 118 15.27 13.82 30.46
N ASP A 119 15.79 12.75 31.07
CA ASP A 119 16.25 12.79 32.46
C ASP A 119 17.47 13.73 32.62
N SER A 120 18.41 13.71 31.67
CA SER A 120 19.53 14.65 31.61
C SER A 120 19.05 16.10 31.53
N VAL A 121 18.11 16.42 30.62
CA VAL A 121 17.56 17.77 30.47
C VAL A 121 16.85 18.25 31.75
N VAL A 122 16.05 17.39 32.38
CA VAL A 122 15.39 17.73 33.66
C VAL A 122 16.41 17.98 34.76
N TYR A 123 17.47 17.17 34.81
CA TYR A 123 18.54 17.31 35.80
C TYR A 123 19.33 18.62 35.61
N SER A 124 19.80 18.91 34.39
CA SER A 124 20.54 20.15 34.11
C SER A 124 19.66 21.38 34.24
N TYR A 125 18.38 21.30 33.90
CA TYR A 125 17.41 22.37 34.13
C TYR A 125 17.25 22.68 35.62
N SER A 126 17.11 21.64 36.45
CA SER A 126 17.00 21.80 37.90
C SER A 126 18.26 22.46 38.49
N ALA A 127 19.45 22.05 38.03
CA ALA A 127 20.72 22.63 38.47
C ALA A 127 20.89 24.10 38.01
N TYR A 128 20.47 24.41 36.79
CA TYR A 128 20.44 25.77 36.26
C TYR A 128 19.48 26.63 37.09
N MET A 129 18.24 26.19 37.25
CA MET A 129 17.20 26.92 37.99
C MET A 129 17.56 27.15 39.46
N LEU A 130 18.15 26.15 40.13
CA LEU A 130 18.62 26.32 41.51
C LEU A 130 19.63 27.47 41.62
N THR A 131 20.52 27.58 40.64
CA THR A 131 21.51 28.66 40.58
C THR A 131 20.82 29.98 40.22
N SER A 132 19.94 30.01 39.21
CA SER A 132 19.20 31.21 38.80
C SER A 132 18.39 31.85 39.94
N LEU A 133 17.85 31.03 40.85
CA LEU A 133 17.10 31.51 42.01
C LEU A 133 17.97 32.17 43.09
N GLU A 134 19.30 32.04 43.04
CA GLU A 134 20.22 32.78 43.91
C GLU A 134 20.34 34.27 43.49
N LEU A 135 19.88 34.63 42.28
CA LEU A 135 20.05 35.98 41.72
C LEU A 135 19.63 37.12 42.66
N PRO A 136 18.46 37.09 43.32
CA PRO A 136 18.05 38.17 44.23
C PRO A 136 19.03 38.35 45.40
N ASP A 137 19.54 37.25 45.97
CA ASP A 137 20.46 37.28 47.09
C ASP A 137 21.84 37.79 46.66
N VAL A 138 22.27 37.44 45.44
CA VAL A 138 23.52 37.93 44.84
C VAL A 138 23.46 39.43 44.58
N LEU A 139 22.34 39.93 44.05
CA LEU A 139 22.16 41.37 43.78
C LEU A 139 22.14 42.23 45.04
N LEU A 140 21.68 41.68 46.17
CA LEU A 140 21.63 42.36 47.46
C LEU A 140 22.92 42.20 48.29
N SER A 141 23.89 41.41 47.81
CA SER A 141 25.10 41.11 48.55
C SER A 141 26.19 42.16 48.30
N ASP A 142 26.69 42.77 49.37
CA ASP A 142 27.85 43.67 49.31
C ASP A 142 29.18 42.94 49.03
N PHE A 143 29.20 41.60 49.11
CA PHE A 143 30.41 40.78 49.05
C PHE A 143 30.55 39.96 47.76
N ILE A 144 29.46 39.76 47.02
CA ILE A 144 29.45 38.93 45.81
C ILE A 144 29.43 39.84 44.60
N ASP A 145 30.42 39.71 43.72
CA ASP A 145 30.36 40.34 42.41
C ASP A 145 29.39 39.55 41.51
N THR A 146 28.23 40.15 41.24
CA THR A 146 27.16 39.61 40.39
C THR A 146 27.66 39.18 39.01
N ARG A 147 28.62 39.92 38.42
CA ARG A 147 29.18 39.58 37.11
C ARG A 147 30.05 38.32 37.20
N THR A 148 30.92 38.25 38.19
CA THR A 148 31.75 37.06 38.43
C THR A 148 30.88 35.84 38.76
N TRP A 149 29.83 36.00 39.57
CA TRP A 149 28.85 34.94 39.83
C TRP A 149 28.17 34.44 38.54
N TYR A 150 27.78 35.34 37.64
CA TYR A 150 27.17 34.97 36.36
C TYR A 150 28.10 34.09 35.52
N PHE A 151 29.34 34.53 35.27
CA PHE A 151 30.27 33.83 34.39
C PHE A 151 30.83 32.54 35.02
N ASP A 152 31.09 32.54 36.32
CA ASP A 152 31.77 31.41 36.98
C ASP A 152 30.79 30.35 37.51
N ARG A 153 29.57 30.75 37.91
CA ARG A 153 28.57 29.82 38.48
C ARG A 153 27.39 29.56 37.58
N LEU A 154 26.75 30.59 37.04
CA LEU A 154 25.50 30.42 36.29
C LEU A 154 25.73 29.93 34.85
N GLN A 155 26.63 30.60 34.10
CA GLN A 155 26.89 30.32 32.69
C GLN A 155 27.30 28.85 32.43
N PRO A 156 28.15 28.21 33.25
CA PRO A 156 28.47 26.78 33.06
C PRO A 156 27.25 25.86 33.25
N ARG A 157 26.31 26.23 34.12
CA ARG A 157 25.05 25.47 34.33
C ARG A 157 24.10 25.64 33.14
N TYR A 158 23.98 26.86 32.63
CA TYR A 158 23.24 27.14 31.40
C TYR A 158 23.82 26.38 30.20
N ASN A 159 25.13 26.40 30.01
CA ASN A 159 25.79 25.70 28.91
C ASN A 159 25.51 24.19 28.97
N ARG A 160 25.58 23.58 30.16
CA ARG A 160 25.22 22.16 30.33
C ARG A 160 23.76 21.87 29.98
N LEU A 161 22.82 22.74 30.39
CA LEU A 161 21.41 22.62 30.01
C LEU A 161 21.24 22.72 28.48
N ARG A 162 21.91 23.68 27.85
CA ARG A 162 21.92 23.85 26.40
C ARG A 162 22.39 22.56 25.70
N ASP A 163 23.54 22.03 26.14
CA ASP A 163 24.13 20.82 25.55
C ASP A 163 23.19 19.61 25.68
N ASP A 164 22.52 19.44 26.83
CA ASP A 164 21.56 18.34 27.02
C ASP A 164 20.30 18.51 26.14
N ILE A 165 19.80 19.74 25.99
CA ILE A 165 18.67 20.04 25.08
C ILE A 165 19.08 19.77 23.62
N ASP A 166 20.28 20.17 23.23
CA ASP A 166 20.80 19.97 21.87
C ASP A 166 21.04 18.48 21.58
N ALA A 167 21.53 17.72 22.55
CA ALA A 167 21.67 16.26 22.45
C ALA A 167 20.31 15.57 22.29
N MET A 168 19.31 15.97 23.08
CA MET A 168 17.94 15.48 22.97
C MET A 168 17.31 15.82 21.61
N SER A 169 17.41 17.08 21.18
CA SER A 169 16.90 17.55 19.89
C SER A 169 17.54 16.82 18.72
N SER A 170 18.86 16.63 18.76
CA SER A 170 19.61 15.87 17.75
C SER A 170 19.17 14.41 17.67
N ALA A 171 18.88 13.79 18.83
CA ALA A 171 18.39 12.41 18.87
C ALA A 171 16.99 12.30 18.24
N ILE A 172 16.08 13.23 18.54
CA ILE A 172 14.74 13.30 17.92
C ILE A 172 14.85 13.49 16.40
N TYR A 173 15.74 14.38 15.94
CA TYR A 173 15.97 14.61 14.51
C TYR A 173 16.54 13.37 13.80
N ASN A 174 17.50 12.68 14.42
CA ASN A 174 18.08 11.46 13.89
C ASN A 174 17.07 10.32 13.81
N ASP A 175 16.16 10.20 14.79
CA ASP A 175 15.08 9.23 14.76
C ASP A 175 14.10 9.51 13.60
N LEU A 176 13.68 10.78 13.43
CA LEU A 176 12.88 11.20 12.28
C LEU A 176 13.55 10.86 10.95
N LYS A 177 14.84 11.15 10.81
CA LYS A 177 15.62 10.84 9.60
C LYS A 177 15.67 9.32 9.31
N ARG A 178 15.90 8.52 10.35
CA ARG A 178 15.92 7.05 10.24
C ARG A 178 14.55 6.49 9.85
N ASN A 179 13.50 7.02 10.47
CA ASN A 179 12.13 6.62 10.20
C ASN A 179 11.67 7.06 8.80
N SER A 180 12.11 8.22 8.33
CA SER A 180 11.91 8.68 6.95
C SER A 180 12.61 7.80 5.92
N ALA A 181 13.84 7.32 6.19
CA ALA A 181 14.50 6.36 5.30
C ALA A 181 13.80 4.99 5.28
N THR A 182 13.17 4.60 6.40
CA THR A 182 12.36 3.39 6.51
C THR A 182 11.01 3.55 5.81
N PHE A 183 10.46 4.78 5.81
CA PHE A 183 9.24 5.14 5.09
C PHE A 183 9.38 4.85 3.60
N ASP A 184 10.42 5.34 2.92
CA ASP A 184 10.58 5.10 1.48
C ASP A 184 10.54 3.60 1.16
N ARG A 185 11.29 2.79 1.90
CA ARG A 185 11.35 1.33 1.69
C ARG A 185 10.02 0.65 2.00
N GLY A 186 9.33 1.08 3.05
CA GLY A 186 8.01 0.57 3.42
C GLY A 186 6.96 0.88 2.35
N PHE A 187 7.06 2.06 1.72
CA PHE A 187 6.12 2.54 0.70
C PHE A 187 6.21 1.69 -0.55
N TYR A 188 7.43 1.52 -1.05
CA TYR A 188 7.68 0.64 -2.18
C TYR A 188 7.21 -0.78 -1.89
N ARG A 189 7.46 -1.30 -0.68
CA ARG A 189 7.01 -2.66 -0.30
C ARG A 189 5.49 -2.82 -0.26
N SER A 190 4.75 -1.79 0.17
CA SER A 190 3.29 -1.78 0.25
C SER A 190 2.60 -1.76 -1.12
N ILE A 191 3.26 -1.21 -2.14
CA ILE A 191 2.70 -1.10 -3.50
C ILE A 191 2.99 -2.34 -4.35
N ILE A 192 4.09 -3.06 -4.09
CA ILE A 192 4.54 -4.22 -4.87
C ILE A 192 3.43 -5.27 -5.10
N PRO A 193 2.66 -5.72 -4.08
CA PRO A 193 1.61 -6.72 -4.30
C PRO A 193 0.56 -6.27 -5.30
N GLY A 194 0.16 -4.99 -5.26
CA GLY A 194 -0.78 -4.41 -6.21
C GLY A 194 -0.22 -4.39 -7.63
N LEU A 195 1.03 -3.96 -7.79
CA LEU A 195 1.69 -3.90 -9.11
C LEU A 195 1.86 -5.29 -9.74
N VAL A 196 2.28 -6.27 -8.95
CA VAL A 196 2.44 -7.67 -9.39
C VAL A 196 1.11 -8.25 -9.84
N ALA A 197 0.03 -8.02 -9.09
CA ALA A 197 -1.28 -8.55 -9.46
C ALA A 197 -1.86 -7.92 -10.73
N VAL A 198 -1.62 -6.63 -10.97
CA VAL A 198 -1.97 -5.99 -12.25
C VAL A 198 -1.23 -6.68 -13.39
N GLY A 199 0.08 -6.94 -13.24
CA GLY A 199 0.88 -7.67 -14.23
C GLY A 199 0.37 -9.09 -14.49
N VAL A 200 0.10 -9.85 -13.43
CA VAL A 200 -0.45 -11.21 -13.52
C VAL A 200 -1.85 -11.20 -14.14
N GLY A 201 -2.71 -10.25 -13.76
CA GLY A 201 -4.04 -10.10 -14.33
C GLY A 201 -4.01 -9.82 -15.82
N LEU A 202 -3.11 -8.93 -16.27
CA LEU A 202 -2.93 -8.63 -17.69
C LEU A 202 -2.44 -9.86 -18.47
N LEU A 203 -1.51 -10.63 -17.90
CA LEU A 203 -1.04 -11.88 -18.50
C LEU A 203 -2.17 -12.91 -18.61
N LEU A 204 -3.00 -13.08 -17.57
CA LEU A 204 -4.15 -13.98 -17.59
C LEU A 204 -5.19 -13.56 -18.64
N VAL A 205 -5.43 -12.26 -18.81
CA VAL A 205 -6.32 -11.74 -19.86
C VAL A 205 -5.77 -12.05 -21.25
N LEU A 206 -4.47 -11.87 -21.49
CA LEU A 206 -3.83 -12.25 -22.76
C LEU A 206 -3.93 -13.75 -23.01
N MET A 207 -3.71 -14.57 -21.99
CA MET A 207 -3.84 -16.02 -22.10
C MET A 207 -5.28 -16.44 -22.41
N LEU A 208 -6.27 -15.81 -21.77
CA LEU A 208 -7.69 -16.03 -22.06
C LEU A 208 -8.04 -15.62 -23.49
N LEU A 209 -7.53 -14.49 -23.97
CA LEU A 209 -7.71 -14.03 -25.35
C LEU A 209 -7.16 -15.05 -26.34
N PHE A 210 -5.94 -15.54 -26.11
CA PHE A 210 -5.32 -16.58 -26.93
C PHE A 210 -6.16 -17.86 -26.94
N PHE A 211 -6.63 -18.32 -25.77
CA PHE A 211 -7.47 -19.50 -25.65
C PHE A 211 -8.79 -19.34 -26.43
N MET A 212 -9.45 -18.18 -26.31
CA MET A 212 -10.66 -17.86 -27.07
C MET A 212 -10.41 -17.88 -28.57
N MET A 213 -9.29 -17.31 -29.02
CA MET A 213 -8.95 -17.25 -30.43
C MET A 213 -8.74 -18.65 -31.03
N VAL A 214 -7.95 -19.49 -30.36
CA VAL A 214 -7.56 -20.81 -30.86
C VAL A 214 -8.70 -21.82 -30.76
N TYR A 215 -9.42 -21.87 -29.64
CA TYR A 215 -10.38 -22.95 -29.36
C TYR A 215 -11.84 -22.62 -29.68
N TYR A 216 -12.17 -21.34 -29.89
CA TYR A 216 -13.55 -20.94 -30.19
C TYR A 216 -13.67 -20.15 -31.49
N VAL A 217 -12.92 -19.05 -31.64
CA VAL A 217 -13.05 -18.15 -32.81
C VAL A 217 -12.58 -18.85 -34.09
N ASN A 218 -11.37 -19.42 -34.10
CA ASN A 218 -10.84 -20.10 -35.29
C ASN A 218 -11.71 -21.29 -35.73
N PRO A 219 -12.16 -22.17 -34.82
CA PRO A 219 -13.12 -23.23 -35.15
C PRO A 219 -14.43 -22.72 -35.73
N LEU A 220 -15.01 -21.64 -35.19
CA LEU A 220 -16.21 -21.02 -35.76
C LEU A 220 -16.00 -20.57 -37.21
N TYR A 221 -14.87 -19.93 -37.52
CA TYR A 221 -14.55 -19.55 -38.90
C TYR A 221 -14.40 -20.77 -39.82
N LYS A 222 -13.79 -21.87 -39.34
CA LYS A 222 -13.66 -23.12 -40.11
C LYS A 222 -15.03 -23.77 -40.37
N MET A 223 -15.93 -23.81 -39.39
CA MET A 223 -17.31 -24.28 -39.56
C MET A 223 -18.05 -23.44 -40.61
N LEU A 224 -17.98 -22.11 -40.48
CA LEU A 224 -18.64 -21.19 -41.41
C LEU A 224 -18.13 -21.35 -42.85
N SER A 225 -16.82 -21.45 -43.03
CA SER A 225 -16.23 -21.65 -44.36
C SER A 225 -16.68 -22.97 -44.99
N ASN A 226 -16.71 -24.06 -44.23
CA ASN A 226 -17.16 -25.36 -44.73
C ASN A 226 -18.66 -25.35 -45.06
N LEU A 227 -19.47 -24.69 -44.23
CA LEU A 227 -20.90 -24.53 -44.49
C LEU A 227 -21.15 -23.70 -45.76
N ASN A 228 -20.41 -22.62 -45.96
CA ASN A 228 -20.48 -21.82 -47.19
C ASN A 228 -20.06 -22.63 -48.42
N ASN A 229 -19.00 -23.45 -48.31
CA ASN A 229 -18.57 -24.33 -49.39
C ASN A 229 -19.65 -25.37 -49.76
N TYR A 230 -20.35 -25.90 -48.76
CA TYR A 230 -21.49 -26.77 -48.98
C TYR A 230 -22.64 -26.05 -49.69
N ARG A 231 -23.00 -24.84 -49.25
CA ARG A 231 -24.11 -24.07 -49.84
C ARG A 231 -23.83 -23.59 -51.27
N SER A 232 -22.64 -23.06 -51.53
CA SER A 232 -22.31 -22.40 -52.80
C SER A 232 -21.81 -23.35 -53.87
N PHE A 233 -21.10 -24.41 -53.47
CA PHE A 233 -20.42 -25.31 -54.41
C PHE A 233 -20.88 -26.77 -54.28
N ASN A 234 -21.91 -27.05 -53.48
CA ASN A 234 -22.42 -28.39 -53.20
C ASN A 234 -21.34 -29.37 -52.69
N LYS A 235 -20.25 -28.85 -52.10
CA LYS A 235 -19.15 -29.63 -51.54
C LYS A 235 -19.58 -30.31 -50.24
N LYS A 236 -19.06 -31.51 -49.95
CA LYS A 236 -19.36 -32.18 -48.67
C LYS A 236 -18.79 -31.38 -47.49
N TYR A 237 -19.57 -31.25 -46.42
CA TYR A 237 -19.08 -30.70 -45.15
C TYR A 237 -18.11 -31.71 -44.51
N THR A 238 -16.87 -31.30 -44.25
CA THR A 238 -15.81 -32.21 -43.76
C THR A 238 -15.17 -31.76 -42.46
N TYR A 239 -15.63 -30.66 -41.86
CA TYR A 239 -15.01 -30.14 -40.65
C TYR A 239 -15.45 -30.91 -39.40
N THR A 240 -14.47 -31.38 -38.63
CA THR A 240 -14.66 -32.01 -37.32
C THR A 240 -14.08 -31.11 -36.25
N PHE A 241 -14.90 -30.77 -35.26
CA PHE A 241 -14.47 -29.99 -34.10
C PHE A 241 -14.11 -30.92 -32.94
N GLU A 242 -12.91 -30.75 -32.39
CA GLU A 242 -12.42 -31.50 -31.24
C GLU A 242 -12.73 -30.73 -29.96
N GLY A 243 -13.99 -30.75 -29.53
CA GLY A 243 -14.43 -30.15 -28.27
C GLY A 243 -15.50 -30.98 -27.58
N ASP A 244 -15.78 -30.64 -26.32
CA ASP A 244 -16.73 -31.35 -25.45
C ASP A 244 -17.88 -30.47 -24.97
N ASP A 245 -18.06 -29.30 -25.58
CA ASP A 245 -19.07 -28.31 -25.25
C ASP A 245 -20.07 -28.08 -26.40
N GLN A 246 -20.95 -27.09 -26.23
CA GLN A 246 -22.02 -26.75 -27.19
C GLN A 246 -21.51 -26.50 -28.61
N LEU A 247 -20.24 -26.12 -28.78
CA LEU A 247 -19.68 -25.89 -30.11
C LEU A 247 -19.46 -27.22 -30.86
N SER A 248 -19.22 -28.33 -30.14
CA SER A 248 -19.20 -29.68 -30.72
C SER A 248 -20.58 -30.15 -31.12
N GLU A 249 -21.56 -29.99 -30.23
CA GLU A 249 -22.95 -30.33 -30.52
C GLU A 249 -23.46 -29.56 -31.76
N LEU A 250 -23.10 -28.29 -31.89
CA LEU A 250 -23.41 -27.49 -33.08
C LEU A 250 -22.72 -28.02 -34.34
N ASN A 251 -21.44 -28.37 -34.26
CA ASN A 251 -20.70 -28.91 -35.41
C ASN A 251 -21.26 -30.25 -35.88
N GLU A 252 -21.59 -31.13 -34.94
CA GLU A 252 -22.20 -32.43 -35.20
C GLU A 252 -23.57 -32.27 -35.85
N GLY A 253 -24.42 -31.37 -35.33
CA GLY A 253 -25.72 -31.07 -35.93
C GLY A 253 -25.62 -30.50 -37.34
N ILE A 254 -24.61 -29.63 -37.61
CA ILE A 254 -24.34 -29.15 -38.97
C ILE A 254 -23.90 -30.30 -39.89
N ALA A 255 -23.01 -31.18 -39.41
CA ALA A 255 -22.53 -32.32 -40.18
C ALA A 255 -23.66 -33.32 -40.51
N GLU A 256 -24.56 -33.58 -39.57
CA GLU A 256 -25.71 -34.46 -39.76
C GLU A 256 -26.69 -33.90 -40.79
N ILE A 257 -27.15 -32.65 -40.62
CA ILE A 257 -28.10 -32.00 -41.54
C ILE A 257 -27.53 -31.88 -42.95
N THR A 258 -26.25 -31.55 -43.09
CA THR A 258 -25.60 -31.45 -44.41
C THR A 258 -25.48 -32.82 -45.09
N ASN A 259 -25.19 -33.88 -44.33
CA ASN A 259 -25.13 -35.25 -44.84
C ASN A 259 -26.51 -35.76 -45.27
N GLU A 260 -27.55 -35.58 -44.45
CA GLU A 260 -28.93 -35.94 -44.78
C GLU A 260 -29.40 -35.23 -46.05
N ASN A 261 -29.17 -33.93 -46.16
CA ASN A 261 -29.53 -33.16 -47.35
C ASN A 261 -28.79 -33.64 -48.60
N GLN A 262 -27.51 -34.03 -48.49
CA GLN A 262 -26.80 -34.62 -49.63
C GLN A 262 -27.40 -35.96 -50.06
N GLN A 263 -27.77 -36.81 -49.09
CA GLN A 263 -28.43 -38.09 -49.40
C GLN A 263 -29.80 -37.87 -50.05
N LEU A 264 -30.58 -36.91 -49.56
CA LEU A 264 -31.86 -36.52 -50.15
C LEU A 264 -31.70 -36.02 -51.59
N ARG A 265 -30.75 -35.11 -51.84
CA ARG A 265 -30.43 -34.63 -53.20
C ARG A 265 -30.04 -35.77 -54.13
N LYS A 266 -29.21 -36.72 -53.67
CA LYS A 266 -28.85 -37.92 -54.43
C LYS A 266 -30.08 -38.78 -54.76
N ARG A 267 -30.93 -39.08 -53.77
CA ARG A 267 -32.16 -39.85 -53.97
C ARG A 267 -33.10 -39.18 -54.98
N ILE A 268 -33.31 -37.87 -54.88
CA ILE A 268 -34.12 -37.11 -55.83
C ILE A 268 -33.53 -37.16 -57.25
N SER A 269 -32.20 -37.04 -57.39
CA SER A 269 -31.56 -37.14 -58.71
C SER A 269 -31.72 -38.52 -59.35
N ILE A 270 -31.61 -39.60 -58.56
CA ILE A 270 -31.80 -40.98 -59.03
C ILE A 270 -33.24 -41.18 -59.51
N LEU A 271 -34.23 -40.73 -58.72
CA LEU A 271 -35.65 -40.81 -59.08
C LEU A 271 -35.96 -40.07 -60.39
N ARG A 272 -35.40 -38.87 -60.59
CA ARG A 272 -35.58 -38.12 -61.85
C ARG A 272 -35.00 -38.87 -63.06
N SER A 273 -33.77 -39.36 -62.93
CA SER A 273 -33.12 -40.12 -64.01
C SER A 273 -33.78 -41.48 -64.31
N GLY A 274 -34.48 -42.06 -63.33
CA GLY A 274 -35.25 -43.29 -63.51
C GLY A 274 -36.56 -43.08 -64.28
N ASN A 275 -37.27 -41.98 -64.02
CA ASN A 275 -38.50 -41.63 -64.74
C ASN A 275 -38.25 -41.24 -66.20
N GLU A 276 -37.13 -40.57 -66.49
CA GLU A 276 -36.75 -40.23 -67.88
C GLU A 276 -36.50 -41.49 -68.74
N ARG A 277 -36.05 -42.60 -68.14
CA ARG A 277 -35.82 -43.87 -68.86
C ARG A 277 -37.09 -44.70 -69.09
N GLN A 278 -38.18 -44.40 -68.39
CA GLN A 278 -39.48 -45.07 -68.57
C GLN A 278 -40.41 -44.33 -69.54
N GLY A 279 -40.11 -43.08 -69.91
CA GLY A 279 -40.87 -42.30 -70.90
C GLY A 279 -40.43 -42.49 -72.36
N ASP A 280 -39.29 -43.14 -72.59
CA ASP A 280 -38.71 -43.42 -73.92
C ASP A 280 -38.95 -44.88 -74.39
N GLN A 281 -39.86 -45.61 -73.73
CA GLN A 281 -40.38 -46.92 -74.16
C GLN A 281 -41.88 -46.81 -74.47
#